data_AF-A0A7S9RQD4-F1
#
_entry.id   AF-A0A7S9RQD4-F1
#
_cell.length_a   1.000
_cell.length_b   1.000
_cell.length_c   1.000
_cell.angle_alpha   90.00
_cell.angle_beta   90.00
_cell.angle_gamma   90.00
#
_symmetry.space_group_name_H-M   'P 1'
#
loop_
_entity.id
_entity.type
_entity.pdbx_description
1 polymer ?
#
loop_
_entity_poly.entity_id
_entity_poly.type
_entity_poly.pdbx_seq_one_letter_code
_entity_poly.pdbx_strand_id
1 'polypeptide(L)'
;MVRNLIIIAGVMLLFGAIWAIKDEKISKSIKVLVSAVLVVILVCVYFYEENLSKNEDAISKLVTDFKQGKVLKCGDHNVSNKKFNYEFGTASFLPKREFSDLSGVIVPITSCEQ
;
A
#
# COMPACT_ATOMS: atom_id res chain seq x y z
N MET A 1 -8.85 -14.51 3.91
CA MET A 1 -10.17 -15.13 3.68
C MET A 1 -11.27 -14.48 4.54
N VAL A 2 -11.13 -14.42 5.86
CA VAL A 2 -12.12 -13.78 6.77
C VAL A 2 -12.38 -12.30 6.44
N ARG A 3 -11.32 -11.52 6.16
CA ARG A 3 -11.43 -10.10 5.77
C ARG A 3 -12.35 -9.89 4.56
N ASN A 4 -12.17 -10.68 3.50
CA ASN A 4 -12.97 -10.57 2.28
C ASN A 4 -14.44 -10.94 2.53
N LEU A 5 -14.70 -11.93 3.40
CA LEU A 5 -16.07 -12.29 3.78
C LEU A 5 -16.79 -11.16 4.51
N ILE A 6 -16.10 -10.46 5.41
CA ILE A 6 -16.67 -9.30 6.13
C ILE A 6 -17.01 -8.17 5.15
N ILE A 7 -16.11 -7.87 4.21
CA ILE A 7 -16.35 -6.82 3.20
C ILE A 7 -17.55 -7.18 2.32
N ILE A 8 -17.62 -8.42 1.83
CA ILE A 8 -18.74 -8.89 1.01
C ILE A 8 -20.06 -8.78 1.78
N ALA A 9 -20.10 -9.22 3.05
CA ALA A 9 -21.29 -9.12 3.89
C ALA A 9 -21.71 -7.65 4.12
N GLY A 10 -20.76 -6.75 4.37
CA GLY A 10 -21.02 -5.31 4.52
C GLY A 10 -21.58 -4.68 3.25
N VAL A 11 -21.04 -5.05 2.08
CA VAL A 11 -21.53 -4.58 0.78
C VAL A 11 -22.95 -5.09 0.53
N MET A 12 -23.23 -6.37 0.79
CA MET A 12 -24.59 -6.91 0.65
C MET A 12 -25.60 -6.19 1.57
N LEU A 13 -25.20 -5.87 2.81
CA LEU A 13 -26.04 -5.10 3.72
C LEU A 13 -26.33 -3.69 3.20
N LEU A 14 -25.33 -3.00 2.65
CA LEU A 14 -25.51 -1.66 2.07
C LEU A 14 -26.47 -1.68 0.88
N PHE A 15 -26.30 -2.63 -0.05
CA PHE A 15 -27.23 -2.79 -1.17
C PHE A 15 -28.62 -3.16 -0.66
N GLY A 16 -28.74 -4.09 0.29
CA GLY A 16 -30.01 -4.45 0.91
C GLY A 16 -30.73 -3.25 1.52
N ALA A 17 -30.01 -2.38 2.22
CA ALA A 17 -30.56 -1.17 2.83
C ALA A 17 -31.11 -0.18 1.78
N ILE A 18 -30.38 0.05 0.68
CA ILE A 18 -30.83 0.93 -0.41
C ILE A 18 -32.12 0.40 -1.05
N TRP A 19 -32.19 -0.91 -1.28
CA TRP A 19 -33.33 -1.54 -1.94
C TRP A 19 -34.54 -1.74 -1.01
N ALA A 20 -34.34 -1.80 0.31
CA ALA A 20 -35.41 -1.88 1.30
C ALA A 20 -36.23 -0.58 1.45
N ILE A 21 -35.70 0.56 1.03
CA ILE A 21 -36.42 1.85 1.06
C ILE A 21 -37.64 1.75 0.12
N LYS A 22 -38.82 2.21 0.54
CA LYS A 22 -40.01 2.19 -0.34
C LYS A 22 -39.85 3.13 -1.53
N ASP A 23 -40.37 2.74 -2.70
CA ASP A 23 -40.27 3.51 -3.95
C ASP A 23 -40.96 4.89 -3.88
N GLU A 24 -41.94 5.04 -2.98
CA GLU A 24 -42.63 6.31 -2.69
C GLU A 24 -41.69 7.37 -2.09
N LYS A 25 -40.62 6.95 -1.40
CA LYS A 25 -39.61 7.86 -0.83
C LYS A 25 -38.45 8.10 -1.78
N ILE A 26 -37.97 7.06 -2.44
CA ILE A 26 -36.86 7.12 -3.39
C ILE A 26 -37.23 6.31 -4.62
N SER A 27 -37.29 6.99 -5.78
CA SER A 27 -37.62 6.33 -7.05
C SER A 27 -36.60 5.25 -7.42
N LYS A 28 -37.05 4.24 -8.16
CA LYS A 28 -36.19 3.15 -8.63
C LYS A 28 -34.98 3.65 -9.42
N SER A 29 -35.14 4.68 -10.25
CA SER A 29 -34.05 5.26 -11.03
C SER A 29 -32.95 5.85 -10.15
N ILE A 30 -33.31 6.51 -9.04
CA ILE A 30 -32.35 7.06 -8.09
C ILE A 30 -31.63 5.93 -7.34
N LYS A 31 -32.35 4.89 -6.92
CA LYS A 31 -31.72 3.71 -6.27
C LYS A 31 -30.69 3.04 -7.17
N VAL A 32 -31.02 2.89 -8.46
CA VAL A 32 -30.09 2.34 -9.46
C VAL A 32 -28.89 3.24 -9.65
N LEU A 33 -29.09 4.56 -9.76
CA LEU A 33 -28.00 5.53 -9.87
C LEU A 33 -27.05 5.47 -8.66
N VAL A 34 -27.59 5.54 -7.44
CA VAL A 34 -26.80 5.47 -6.20
C VAL A 34 -26.07 4.14 -6.09
N SER A 35 -26.74 3.04 -6.43
CA SER A 35 -26.14 1.70 -6.47
C SER A 35 -24.96 1.65 -7.45
N ALA A 36 -25.12 2.22 -8.65
CA ALA A 36 -24.07 2.27 -9.66
C ALA A 36 -22.86 3.10 -9.20
N VAL A 37 -23.10 4.29 -8.64
CA VAL A 37 -22.03 5.14 -8.08
C VAL A 37 -21.28 4.41 -6.97
N LEU A 38 -21.99 3.69 -6.10
CA LEU A 38 -21.38 2.91 -5.03
C LEU A 38 -20.47 1.79 -5.58
N VAL A 39 -20.90 1.08 -6.63
CA VAL A 39 -20.03 0.09 -7.31
C VAL A 39 -18.77 0.75 -7.85
N VAL A 40 -18.89 1.90 -8.52
CA VAL A 40 -17.73 2.61 -9.08
C VAL A 40 -16.73 2.98 -7.98
N ILE A 41 -17.21 3.53 -6.86
CA ILE A 41 -16.34 3.87 -5.72
C ILE A 41 -15.64 2.62 -5.18
N LEU A 42 -16.36 1.51 -4.99
CA LEU A 42 -15.76 0.26 -4.50
C LEU A 42 -14.69 -0.28 -5.44
N VAL A 43 -14.90 -0.20 -6.76
CA VAL A 43 -13.92 -0.59 -7.76
C VAL A 43 -12.68 0.30 -7.69
N CYS A 44 -12.86 1.63 -7.61
CA CYS A 44 -11.75 2.57 -7.47
C CYS A 44 -10.93 2.30 -6.20
N VAL A 45 -11.60 2.09 -5.06
CA VAL A 45 -10.94 1.76 -3.79
C VAL A 45 -10.19 0.44 -3.90
N TYR A 46 -10.79 -0.59 -4.50
CA TYR A 46 -10.14 -1.89 -4.68
C TYR A 46 -8.83 -1.75 -5.48
N PHE A 47 -8.86 -1.07 -6.62
CA PHE A 47 -7.65 -0.85 -7.41
C PHE A 47 -6.62 0.02 -6.68
N TYR A 48 -7.06 1.03 -5.93
CA TYR A 48 -6.15 1.85 -5.13
C TYR A 48 -5.41 1.01 -4.08
N GLU A 49 -6.15 0.24 -3.29
CA GLU A 49 -5.60 -0.65 -2.26
C GLU A 49 -4.70 -1.74 -2.85
N GLU A 50 -5.07 -2.33 -3.99
CA GLU A 50 -4.25 -3.34 -4.65
C GLU A 50 -2.90 -2.77 -5.09
N ASN A 51 -2.88 -1.56 -5.66
CA ASN A 51 -1.64 -0.90 -6.04
C ASN A 51 -0.83 -0.48 -4.81
N LEU A 52 -1.47 -0.04 -3.74
CA LEU A 52 -0.79 0.31 -2.49
C LEU A 52 -0.13 -0.91 -1.86
N SER A 53 -0.86 -2.03 -1.74
CA SER A 53 -0.36 -3.29 -1.18
C SER A 53 0.87 -3.82 -1.95
N LYS A 54 0.86 -3.73 -3.28
CA LYS A 54 2.01 -4.16 -4.10
C LYS A 54 3.28 -3.36 -3.77
N ASN A 55 3.15 -2.05 -3.57
CA ASN A 55 4.27 -1.20 -3.20
C ASN A 55 4.78 -1.50 -1.78
N GLU A 56 3.87 -1.72 -0.83
CA GLU A 56 4.23 -2.08 0.54
C GLU A 56 4.96 -3.43 0.60
N ASP A 57 4.49 -4.43 -0.14
CA ASP A 57 5.12 -5.75 -0.22
C ASP A 57 6.54 -5.67 -0.82
N ALA A 58 6.71 -4.86 -1.87
CA ALA A 58 8.01 -4.63 -2.48
C ALA A 58 9.01 -3.96 -1.51
N ILE A 59 8.58 -2.90 -0.82
CA ILE A 59 9.40 -2.21 0.19
C ILE A 59 9.72 -3.17 1.36
N SER A 60 8.73 -3.90 1.85
CA SER A 60 8.90 -4.89 2.93
C SER A 60 9.93 -5.96 2.56
N LYS A 61 9.90 -6.43 1.32
CA LYS A 61 10.89 -7.36 0.78
C LYS A 61 12.29 -6.76 0.75
N LEU A 62 12.46 -5.53 0.25
CA LEU A 62 13.75 -4.83 0.24
C LEU A 62 14.32 -4.67 1.66
N VAL A 63 13.50 -4.23 2.62
CA VAL A 63 13.92 -4.12 4.03
C VAL A 63 14.32 -5.47 4.61
N THR A 64 13.57 -6.53 4.29
CA THR A 64 13.87 -7.90 4.74
C THR A 64 15.19 -8.39 4.15
N ASP A 65 15.40 -8.20 2.86
CA ASP A 65 16.62 -8.58 2.15
C ASP A 65 17.85 -7.84 2.70
N PHE A 66 17.73 -6.53 2.94
CA PHE A 66 18.74 -5.74 3.63
C PHE A 66 19.06 -6.30 5.03
N LYS A 67 18.04 -6.59 5.84
CA LYS A 67 18.21 -7.14 7.20
C LYS A 67 18.89 -8.51 7.17
N GLN A 68 18.62 -9.33 6.16
CA GLN A 68 19.29 -10.61 5.92
C GLN A 68 20.75 -10.48 5.45
N GLY A 69 21.24 -9.26 5.22
CA GLY A 69 22.62 -9.00 4.82
C GLY A 69 22.87 -9.06 3.32
N LYS A 70 21.80 -9.11 2.51
CA LYS A 70 21.93 -8.94 1.07
C LYS A 70 22.35 -7.51 0.74
N VAL A 71 23.04 -7.36 -0.38
CA VAL A 71 23.39 -6.05 -0.93
C VAL A 71 22.26 -5.63 -1.86
N LEU A 72 21.66 -4.48 -1.56
CA LEU A 72 20.68 -3.83 -2.42
C LEU A 72 21.40 -2.85 -3.34
N LYS A 73 21.00 -2.81 -4.61
CA LYS A 73 21.47 -1.80 -5.56
C LYS A 73 20.46 -0.66 -5.60
N CYS A 74 20.89 0.53 -5.20
CA CYS A 74 20.03 1.70 -5.05
C CYS A 74 20.67 2.91 -5.72
N GLY A 75 20.21 3.23 -6.94
CA GLY A 75 20.88 4.18 -7.82
C GLY A 75 22.37 3.83 -8.00
N ASP A 76 23.25 4.76 -7.65
CA ASP A 76 24.70 4.60 -7.72
C ASP A 76 25.32 3.92 -6.48
N HIS A 77 24.49 3.49 -5.52
CA HIS A 77 24.95 2.97 -4.24
C HIS A 77 24.62 1.49 -4.04
N ASN A 78 25.63 0.74 -3.58
CA ASN A 78 25.46 -0.62 -3.07
C ASN A 78 25.22 -0.56 -1.55
N VAL A 79 23.97 -0.74 -1.15
CA VAL A 79 23.51 -0.64 0.23
C VAL A 79 23.55 -2.02 0.89
N SER A 80 24.20 -2.12 2.05
CA SER A 80 24.24 -3.36 2.84
C SER A 80 24.15 -3.05 4.32
N ASN A 81 23.64 -4.00 5.11
CA ASN A 81 23.53 -3.84 6.58
C ASN A 81 24.89 -3.75 7.29
N LYS A 82 26.00 -3.97 6.58
CA LYS A 82 27.36 -3.74 7.09
C LYS A 82 27.66 -2.25 7.16
N LYS A 83 27.39 -1.52 6.07
CA LYS A 83 27.74 -0.11 5.90
C LYS A 83 26.62 0.88 6.22
N PHE A 84 25.36 0.43 6.15
CA PHE A 84 24.19 1.28 6.34
C PHE A 84 23.29 0.74 7.45
N ASN A 85 22.45 1.62 7.99
CA ASN A 85 21.28 1.35 8.82
C ASN A 85 20.04 1.74 8.02
N TYR A 86 18.93 1.02 8.20
CA TYR A 86 17.64 1.44 7.65
C TYR A 86 16.89 2.28 8.67
N GLU A 87 16.52 3.51 8.30
CA GLU A 87 15.66 4.35 9.11
C GLU A 87 14.22 4.35 8.61
N PHE A 88 13.34 3.81 9.45
CA PHE A 88 11.93 3.64 9.13
C PHE A 88 11.21 4.98 8.95
N GLY A 89 11.52 5.98 9.79
CA GLY A 89 10.83 7.27 9.78
C GLY A 89 10.99 8.06 8.47
N THR A 90 12.10 7.85 7.75
CA THR A 90 12.38 8.49 6.46
C THR A 90 12.40 7.51 5.29
N ALA A 91 12.12 6.22 5.55
CA ALA A 91 12.24 5.12 4.58
C ALA A 91 13.55 5.18 3.78
N SER A 92 14.68 5.34 4.46
CA SER A 92 15.99 5.54 3.82
C SER A 92 17.10 4.76 4.51
N PHE A 93 18.17 4.51 3.78
CA PHE A 93 19.39 3.91 4.30
C PHE A 93 20.42 4.99 4.61
N LEU A 94 20.84 5.03 5.87
CA LEU A 94 21.83 5.96 6.38
C LEU A 94 23.15 5.23 6.68
N PRO A 95 24.30 5.76 6.25
CA PRO A 95 25.58 5.14 6.51
C PRO A 95 25.90 5.14 8.01
N LYS A 96 26.55 4.06 8.46
CA LYS A 96 27.04 3.98 9.84
C LYS A 96 28.21 4.94 10.02
N ARG A 97 28.34 5.48 11.24
CA ARG A 97 29.36 6.49 11.59
C ARG A 97 30.80 6.05 11.31
N GLU A 98 31.06 4.74 11.31
CA GLU A 98 32.37 4.14 11.04
C GLU A 98 32.84 4.34 9.58
N PHE A 99 31.93 4.63 8.65
CA PHE A 99 32.22 4.83 7.22
C PHE A 99 32.16 6.32 6.88
N SER A 100 33.20 7.07 7.24
CA SER A 100 33.29 8.53 7.06
C SER A 100 33.29 8.94 5.58
N ASP A 101 33.72 8.07 4.69
CA ASP A 101 33.66 8.23 3.23
C ASP A 101 32.23 8.32 2.69
N LEU A 102 31.26 7.80 3.44
CA LEU A 102 29.84 7.83 3.10
C LEU A 102 29.06 8.88 3.91
N SER A 103 29.73 9.69 4.74
CA SER A 103 29.06 10.66 5.62
C SER A 103 28.16 11.62 4.83
N GLY A 104 26.92 11.82 5.30
CA GLY A 104 25.94 12.71 4.67
C GLY A 104 25.16 12.11 3.50
N VAL A 105 25.51 10.90 3.05
CA VAL A 105 24.72 10.20 2.03
C VAL A 105 23.38 9.73 2.64
N ILE A 106 22.28 9.97 1.92
CA ILE A 106 20.95 9.46 2.25
C ILE A 106 20.47 8.70 1.02
N VAL A 107 20.18 7.41 1.17
CA VAL A 107 19.72 6.57 0.07
C VAL A 107 18.25 6.20 0.30
N PRO A 108 17.28 6.82 -0.38
CA PRO A 108 15.87 6.46 -0.24
C PRO A 108 15.62 5.03 -0.68
N ILE A 109 14.78 4.28 0.02
CA ILE A 109 14.46 2.89 -0.36
C ILE A 109 13.79 2.80 -1.75
N THR A 110 13.10 3.86 -2.15
CA THR A 110 12.47 3.98 -3.47
C THR A 110 13.47 4.07 -4.63
N SER A 111 14.75 4.32 -4.34
CA SER A 111 15.82 4.29 -5.36
C SER A 111 16.39 2.89 -5.59
N CYS A 112 15.97 1.89 -4.82
CA CYS A 112 16.45 0.52 -4.91
C CYS A 112 15.74 -0.27 -6.00
N GLU A 113 16.53 -1.05 -6.75
CA GLU A 113 16.01 -2.02 -7.72
C GLU A 113 15.27 -3.15 -6.97
N GLN A 114 14.10 -3.54 -7.47
CA GLN A 114 13.25 -4.59 -6.91
C GLN A 114 13.65 -6.00 -7.37
#